data_AF-A0A199VP11-F1
#
_entry.id   AF-A0A199VP11-F1
#
_cell.length_a   1.000
_cell.length_b   1.000
_cell.length_c   1.000
_cell.angle_alpha   90.00
_cell.angle_beta   90.00
_cell.angle_gamma   90.00
#
_symmetry.space_group_name_H-M   'P 1'
#
loop_
_entity.id
_entity.type
_entity.pdbx_description
1 polymer ?
#
loop_
_entity_poly.entity_id
_entity_poly.type
_entity_poly.pdbx_seq_one_letter_code
_entity_poly.pdbx_strand_id
1 'polypeptide(L)'
;MAQNGVDFHLPDEILAVIPTDPYDQLDLARKITSMAIASRVSRLESECARLRRSIADRDSAIAELRDRVAHLDRLVHESDARLGAALEENAKLVKERDMLTTTSKKLGRDLAKVRSLLGTA
;
A
#
# COMPACT_ATOMS: atom_id res chain seq x y z
N MET A 1 12.39 4.51 -57.60
CA MET A 1 13.12 3.25 -57.84
C MET A 1 13.29 2.58 -56.48
N ALA A 2 12.48 1.56 -56.18
CA ALA A 2 12.48 0.92 -54.87
C ALA A 2 13.55 -0.18 -54.84
N GLN A 3 14.70 0.13 -54.25
CA GLN A 3 15.59 -0.90 -53.71
C GLN A 3 14.97 -1.36 -52.40
N ASN A 4 14.54 -2.62 -52.33
CA ASN A 4 14.27 -3.36 -51.09
C ASN A 4 14.10 -4.86 -51.42
N GLY A 5 15.17 -5.46 -51.92
CA GLY A 5 15.36 -6.90 -51.82
C GLY A 5 16.53 -7.08 -50.87
N VAL A 6 16.26 -7.40 -49.61
CA VAL A 6 17.32 -8.01 -48.79
C VAL A 6 17.64 -9.31 -49.54
N ASP A 7 18.85 -9.46 -50.07
CA ASP A 7 19.27 -10.68 -50.76
C ASP A 7 19.16 -11.84 -49.75
N PHE A 8 18.02 -12.52 -49.76
CA PHE A 8 17.74 -13.63 -48.88
C PHE A 8 18.33 -14.88 -49.51
N HIS A 9 19.64 -15.02 -49.37
CA HIS A 9 20.32 -16.23 -49.78
C HIS A 9 20.10 -17.30 -48.71
N LEU A 10 19.26 -18.29 -49.01
CA LEU A 10 19.19 -19.49 -48.18
C LEU A 10 20.47 -20.31 -48.40
N PRO A 11 21.01 -20.97 -47.35
CA PRO A 11 22.07 -21.94 -47.50
C PRO A 11 21.65 -23.08 -48.45
N ASP A 12 22.61 -23.62 -49.20
CA ASP A 12 22.36 -24.68 -50.20
C ASP A 12 21.74 -25.92 -49.58
N GLU A 13 22.06 -26.20 -48.31
CA GLU A 13 21.50 -27.32 -47.56
C GLU A 13 19.99 -27.16 -47.32
N ILE A 14 19.52 -25.92 -47.15
CA ILE A 14 18.11 -25.61 -46.98
C ILE A 14 17.39 -25.65 -48.33
N LEU A 15 18.03 -25.12 -49.39
CA LEU A 15 17.49 -25.19 -50.75
C LEU A 15 17.31 -26.63 -51.21
N ALA A 16 18.23 -27.52 -50.86
CA ALA A 16 18.18 -28.94 -51.21
C ALA A 16 17.00 -29.71 -50.60
N VAL A 17 16.41 -29.20 -49.51
CA VAL A 17 15.26 -29.84 -48.83
C VAL A 17 13.92 -29.15 -49.10
N ILE A 18 13.92 -28.02 -49.83
CA ILE A 18 12.69 -27.35 -50.22
C ILE A 18 12.01 -28.18 -51.34
N PRO A 19 10.71 -28.48 -51.23
CA PRO A 19 9.97 -29.18 -52.28
C PRO A 19 10.12 -28.44 -53.61
N THR A 20 10.26 -29.15 -54.72
CA THR A 20 10.33 -28.53 -56.06
C THR A 20 8.94 -28.24 -56.63
N ASP A 21 7.90 -28.92 -56.14
CA ASP A 21 6.52 -28.68 -56.55
C ASP A 21 5.98 -27.37 -55.92
N PRO A 22 5.39 -26.46 -56.73
CA PRO A 22 4.90 -25.17 -56.23
C PRO A 22 3.80 -25.26 -55.16
N TYR A 23 2.92 -26.27 -55.20
CA TYR A 23 1.85 -26.42 -54.22
C TYR A 23 2.41 -26.95 -52.89
N ASP A 24 3.38 -27.87 -52.93
CA ASP A 24 4.07 -28.35 -51.74
C ASP A 24 4.90 -27.24 -51.06
N GLN A 25 5.49 -26.34 -51.83
CA GLN A 25 6.17 -25.15 -51.29
C GLN A 25 5.21 -24.22 -50.54
N LEU A 26 4.01 -23.97 -51.10
CA LEU A 26 2.98 -23.19 -50.43
C LEU A 26 2.50 -23.86 -49.14
N ASP A 27 2.35 -25.18 -49.13
CA ASP A 27 1.99 -25.92 -47.92
C ASP A 27 3.09 -25.84 -46.85
N LEU A 28 4.35 -25.94 -47.25
CA LEU A 28 5.50 -25.74 -46.35
C LEU A 28 5.54 -24.32 -45.78
N ALA A 29 5.40 -23.29 -46.64
CA ALA A 29 5.38 -21.89 -46.21
C ALA A 29 4.21 -21.61 -45.25
N ARG A 30 3.04 -22.19 -45.52
CA ARG A 30 1.87 -22.14 -44.65
C ARG A 30 2.18 -22.78 -43.30
N LYS A 31 2.76 -23.98 -43.26
CA LYS A 31 3.15 -24.67 -42.02
C LYS A 31 4.14 -23.86 -41.19
N ILE A 32 5.19 -23.32 -41.82
CA ILE A 32 6.19 -22.46 -41.16
C ILE A 32 5.49 -21.25 -40.54
N THR A 33 4.63 -20.57 -41.30
CA THR A 33 3.89 -19.41 -40.82
C THR A 33 2.95 -19.78 -39.67
N SER A 34 2.22 -20.90 -39.77
CA SER A 34 1.36 -21.41 -38.70
C SER A 34 2.15 -21.70 -37.42
N MET A 35 3.33 -22.32 -37.53
CA MET A 35 4.20 -22.58 -36.38
C MET A 35 4.73 -21.28 -35.76
N ALA A 36 5.16 -20.31 -36.57
CA ALA A 36 5.64 -19.02 -36.10
C ALA A 36 4.54 -18.25 -35.35
N ILE A 37 3.31 -18.25 -35.88
CA ILE A 37 2.13 -17.66 -35.23
C ILE A 37 1.83 -18.40 -33.92
N ALA A 38 1.75 -19.73 -33.93
CA ALA A 38 1.45 -20.52 -32.75
C ALA A 38 2.47 -20.28 -31.62
N SER A 39 3.77 -20.24 -31.94
CA SER A 39 4.81 -19.92 -30.97
C SER A 39 4.65 -18.51 -30.38
N ARG A 40 4.33 -17.52 -31.22
CA ARG A 40 4.10 -16.15 -30.77
C ARG A 40 2.85 -16.03 -29.89
N VAL A 41 1.76 -16.70 -30.26
CA VAL A 41 0.52 -16.76 -29.47
C VAL A 41 0.79 -17.38 -28.11
N SER A 42 1.46 -18.54 -28.07
CA SER A 42 1.80 -19.20 -26.81
C SER A 42 2.66 -18.34 -25.87
N ARG A 43 3.61 -17.58 -26.43
CA ARG A 43 4.42 -16.62 -25.66
C ARG A 43 3.56 -15.51 -25.06
N LEU A 44 2.69 -14.89 -25.88
CA LEU A 44 1.79 -13.83 -25.42
C LEU A 44 0.80 -14.34 -24.36
N GLU A 45 0.29 -15.56 -24.50
CA GLU A 45 -0.59 -16.18 -23.50
C GLU A 45 0.13 -16.36 -22.17
N SER A 46 1.38 -16.84 -22.19
CA SER A 46 2.21 -16.97 -20.99
C SER A 46 2.50 -15.62 -20.33
N GLU A 47 2.83 -14.59 -21.11
CA GLU A 47 3.05 -13.23 -20.62
C GLU A 47 1.76 -12.64 -20.01
N CYS A 48 0.62 -12.78 -20.70
CA CYS A 48 -0.68 -12.37 -20.18
C CYS A 48 -1.01 -13.07 -18.86
N ALA A 49 -0.78 -14.38 -18.76
CA ALA A 49 -0.99 -15.13 -17.52
C ALA A 49 -0.09 -14.62 -16.39
N ARG A 50 1.18 -14.32 -16.68
CA ARG A 50 2.12 -13.73 -15.72
C ARG A 50 1.68 -12.34 -15.26
N LEU A 51 1.25 -11.48 -16.18
CA LEU A 51 0.77 -10.14 -15.87
C LEU A 51 -0.51 -10.19 -15.01
N ARG A 52 -1.46 -11.09 -15.34
CA ARG A 52 -2.68 -11.30 -14.54
C ARG A 52 -2.37 -11.74 -13.11
N ARG A 53 -1.41 -12.66 -12.91
CA ARG A 53 -0.94 -13.04 -11.57
C ARG A 53 -0.35 -11.84 -10.83
N SER A 54 0.53 -11.08 -11.48
CA SER A 54 1.14 -9.90 -10.85
C SER A 54 0.11 -8.84 -10.46
N ILE A 55 -0.97 -8.67 -11.23
CA ILE A 55 -2.07 -7.78 -10.88
C ILE A 55 -2.78 -8.30 -9.63
N ALA A 56 -3.15 -9.59 -9.59
CA ALA A 56 -3.81 -10.19 -8.43
C ALA A 56 -2.97 -10.07 -7.15
N ASP A 57 -1.66 -10.31 -7.23
CA ASP A 57 -0.75 -10.15 -6.09
C ASP A 57 -0.72 -8.70 -5.58
N ARG A 58 -0.70 -7.72 -6.51
CA ARG A 58 -0.73 -6.30 -6.17
C ARG A 58 -2.07 -5.89 -5.56
N ASP A 59 -3.19 -6.38 -6.10
CA ASP A 59 -4.52 -6.11 -5.57
C ASP A 59 -4.67 -6.66 -4.13
N SER A 60 -4.13 -7.85 -3.87
CA SER A 60 -4.08 -8.41 -2.52
C SER A 60 -3.25 -7.55 -1.57
N ALA A 61 -2.06 -7.08 -1.99
CA ALA A 61 -1.23 -6.20 -1.18
C ALA A 61 -1.90 -4.84 -0.92
N ILE A 62 -2.61 -4.29 -1.91
CA ILE A 62 -3.39 -3.06 -1.76
C ILE A 62 -4.51 -3.24 -0.74
N ALA A 63 -5.22 -4.38 -0.76
CA ALA A 63 -6.26 -4.68 0.22
C ALA A 63 -5.70 -4.74 1.64
N GLU A 64 -4.61 -5.46 1.85
CA GLU A 64 -3.93 -5.55 3.16
C GLU A 64 -3.48 -4.17 3.67
N LEU A 65 -2.87 -3.36 2.80
CA LEU A 65 -2.45 -2.01 3.15
C LEU A 65 -3.63 -1.11 3.52
N ARG A 66 -4.75 -1.20 2.80
CA ARG A 66 -5.99 -0.46 3.12
C ARG A 66 -6.54 -0.85 4.48
N ASP A 67 -6.58 -2.15 4.79
CA ASP A 67 -7.03 -2.63 6.10
C ASP A 67 -6.13 -2.13 7.23
N ARG A 68 -4.81 -2.12 7.00
CA ARG A 68 -3.84 -1.58 7.97
C ARG A 68 -3.99 -0.09 8.19
N VAL A 69 -4.22 0.70 7.13
CA VAL A 69 -4.51 2.14 7.25
C VAL A 69 -5.79 2.35 8.05
N ALA A 70 -6.87 1.66 7.70
CA ALA A 70 -8.14 1.77 8.44
C ALA A 70 -8.04 1.32 9.90
N HIS A 71 -7.14 0.39 10.22
CA HIS A 71 -6.83 0.01 11.60
C HIS A 71 -6.06 1.11 12.34
N LEU A 72 -5.02 1.68 11.72
CA LEU A 72 -4.24 2.76 12.31
C LEU A 72 -5.08 4.02 12.53
N ASP A 73 -5.95 4.39 11.58
CA ASP A 73 -6.85 5.53 11.73
C ASP A 73 -7.77 5.37 12.95
N ARG A 74 -8.29 4.17 13.18
CA ARG A 74 -9.08 3.86 14.38
C ARG A 74 -8.27 4.01 15.66
N LEU A 75 -7.03 3.50 15.68
CA LEU A 75 -6.15 3.63 16.85
C LEU A 75 -5.79 5.08 17.15
N VAL A 76 -5.55 5.89 16.12
CA VAL A 76 -5.28 7.33 16.27
C VAL A 76 -6.50 8.02 16.87
N HIS A 77 -7.69 7.81 16.30
CA HIS A 77 -8.92 8.40 16.84
C HIS A 77 -9.22 7.98 18.29
N GLU A 78 -8.99 6.70 18.62
CA GLU A 78 -9.14 6.22 19.98
C GLU A 78 -8.13 6.86 20.93
N SER A 79 -6.87 6.97 20.51
CA SER A 79 -5.82 7.63 21.30
C SER A 79 -6.12 9.11 21.52
N ASP A 80 -6.59 9.81 20.49
CA ASP A 80 -6.96 11.23 20.57
C ASP A 80 -8.14 11.45 21.52
N ALA A 81 -9.16 10.58 21.45
CA ALA A 81 -10.29 10.62 22.38
C ALA A 81 -9.86 10.38 23.83
N ARG A 82 -8.99 9.39 24.07
CA ARG A 82 -8.42 9.10 25.39
C ARG A 82 -7.58 10.26 25.92
N LEU A 83 -6.76 10.87 25.07
CA LEU A 83 -5.95 12.04 25.42
C LEU A 83 -6.85 13.24 25.77
N GLY A 84 -7.88 13.49 24.97
CA GLY A 84 -8.87 14.54 25.23
C GLY A 84 -9.55 14.38 26.60
N ALA A 85 -10.02 13.16 26.92
CA ALA A 85 -10.62 12.86 28.21
C ALA A 85 -9.62 13.07 29.38
N ALA A 86 -8.37 12.63 29.22
CA ALA A 86 -7.33 12.81 30.23
C ALA A 86 -6.99 14.29 30.46
N LEU A 87 -6.97 15.10 29.40
CA LEU A 87 -6.74 16.55 29.50
C LEU A 87 -7.91 17.26 30.20
N GLU A 88 -9.15 16.87 29.90
CA GLU A 88 -10.33 17.42 30.57
C GLU A 88 -10.32 17.11 32.08
N GLU A 89 -10.01 15.87 32.44
CA GLU A 89 -9.91 15.44 33.83
C GLU A 89 -8.78 16.17 34.57
N ASN A 90 -7.61 16.31 33.94
CA ASN A 90 -6.50 17.08 34.51
C ASN A 90 -6.92 18.54 34.77
N ALA A 91 -7.65 19.17 33.83
CA ALA A 91 -8.16 20.52 34.02
C ALA A 91 -9.15 20.63 35.20
N LYS A 92 -9.98 19.60 35.45
CA LYS A 92 -10.85 19.53 36.63
C LYS A 92 -10.03 19.42 37.92
N LEU A 93 -9.09 18.49 37.97
CA LEU A 93 -8.21 18.27 39.12
C LEU A 93 -7.38 19.51 39.47
N VAL A 94 -6.90 20.26 38.46
CA VAL A 94 -6.18 21.52 38.67
C VAL A 94 -7.08 22.57 39.35
N LYS A 95 -8.34 22.71 38.91
CA LYS A 95 -9.29 23.62 39.54
C LYS A 95 -9.58 23.21 40.99
N GLU A 96 -9.80 21.91 41.24
CA GLU A 96 -10.03 21.39 42.59
C GLU A 96 -8.84 21.63 43.52
N ARG A 97 -7.62 21.37 43.05
CA ARG A 97 -6.38 21.69 43.78
C ARG A 97 -6.32 23.17 44.15
N ASP A 98 -6.69 24.08 43.26
CA ASP A 98 -6.65 25.53 43.54
C ASP A 98 -7.72 25.94 44.55
N MET A 99 -8.93 25.38 44.47
CA MET A 99 -9.98 25.56 45.48
C MET A 99 -9.57 25.03 46.85
N LEU A 100 -8.92 23.86 46.91
CA LEU A 100 -8.38 23.30 48.16
C LEU A 100 -7.24 24.16 48.72
N THR A 101 -6.34 24.64 47.86
CA THR A 101 -5.23 25.51 48.26
C THR A 101 -5.72 26.82 48.87
N THR A 102 -6.71 27.47 48.25
CA THR A 102 -7.32 28.70 48.77
C THR A 102 -8.02 28.46 50.12
N THR A 103 -8.75 27.35 50.24
CA THR A 103 -9.43 26.96 51.50
C THR A 103 -8.43 26.67 52.61
N SER A 104 -7.37 25.90 52.33
CA SER A 104 -6.29 25.59 53.28
C SER A 104 -5.59 26.87 53.77
N LYS A 105 -5.26 27.81 52.87
CA LYS A 105 -4.70 29.12 53.23
C LYS A 105 -5.64 29.96 54.09
N LYS A 106 -6.96 29.86 53.89
CA LYS A 106 -7.95 30.56 54.71
C LYS A 106 -7.99 29.96 56.13
N LEU A 107 -8.17 28.65 56.23
CA LEU A 107 -8.20 27.95 57.52
C LEU A 107 -6.90 28.15 58.32
N GLY A 108 -5.75 28.14 57.65
CA GLY A 108 -4.46 28.43 58.30
C GLY A 108 -4.41 29.84 58.92
N ARG A 109 -4.96 30.86 58.23
CA ARG A 109 -5.08 32.22 58.77
C ARG A 109 -6.08 32.30 59.93
N ASP A 110 -7.23 31.66 59.79
CA ASP A 110 -8.27 31.64 60.83
C ASP A 110 -7.75 30.97 62.11
N LEU A 111 -7.01 29.87 61.98
CA LEU A 111 -6.38 29.15 63.10
C LEU A 111 -5.28 29.97 63.77
N ALA A 112 -4.45 30.69 62.99
CA ALA A 112 -3.45 31.61 63.54
C ALA A 112 -4.11 32.74 64.35
N LYS A 113 -5.23 33.29 63.85
CA LYS A 113 -6.00 34.33 64.53
C LYS A 113 -6.63 33.83 65.84
N VAL A 114 -7.19 32.62 65.85
CA VAL A 114 -7.71 32.01 67.09
C VAL A 114 -6.60 31.77 68.10
N ARG A 115 -5.43 31.25 67.66
CA ARG A 115 -4.27 31.06 68.53
C ARG A 115 -3.78 32.36 69.15
N SER A 116 -3.74 33.46 68.38
CA SER A 116 -3.32 34.75 68.94
C SER A 116 -4.30 35.24 70.01
N LEU A 117 -5.61 35.11 69.79
CA LEU A 117 -6.63 35.52 70.77
C LEU A 117 -6.58 34.69 72.06
N LEU A 118 -6.27 33.39 71.96
CA LEU A 118 -6.13 32.49 73.10
C LEU A 118 -4.78 32.61 73.82
N GLY A 119 -3.72 33.06 73.13
CA GLY A 119 -2.38 33.26 73.71
C GLY A 119 -2.15 34.64 74.33
N THR A 120 -3.11 35.55 74.20
CA THR A 120 -3.08 36.91 74.79
C THR A 120 -4.01 37.08 76.00
N ALA A 121 -4.55 35.99 76.54
CA ALA A 121 -5.30 35.95 77.81
C ALA A 121 -4.49 35.19 78.86
#